data_AF-A0A074X177-F1
#
_entry.id   AF-A0A074X177-F1
#
_cell.length_a   1.000
_cell.length_b   1.000
_cell.length_c   1.000
_cell.angle_alpha   90.00
_cell.angle_beta   90.00
_cell.angle_gamma   90.00
#
_symmetry.space_group_name_H-M   'P 1'
#
loop_
_entity.id
_entity.type
_entity.pdbx_description
1 polymer ?
#
loop_
_entity_poly.entity_id
_entity_poly.type
_entity_poly.pdbx_seq_one_letter_code
_entity_poly.pdbx_strand_id
1 'polypeptide(L)'
;MPPSFGDLTYWNTRFSSEENFDWLVADFTILEPVLQDGGKDGKGKTPQILHIGCGNSLLSFQLRELVETATQLHNCDYSSVVIKRQRQREEELLQKNDHAARSGGREVQSRWSVLDLLDPEQIANVRKGGDGEDGGGEDGGVYDIIIDKSTTDAISCAEDVVVGLPYCINNINTSTSSNHTSPQKAAIYPPHILAIHLAYLARPGCRWVVLSYSSSRFSDWEGEEMPQGLPQPGELWKLVKHEEIVQSPDPEDKVHRPPEMHHLYILERTGVELKEV
;
A
#
# COMPACT_ATOMS: atom_id res chain seq x y z
N MET A 1 -0.33 -23.98 -14.96
CA MET A 1 -1.09 -22.73 -14.84
C MET A 1 -0.18 -21.69 -14.23
N PRO A 2 -0.26 -20.41 -14.64
CA PRO A 2 0.45 -19.35 -13.95
C PRO A 2 0.02 -19.30 -12.47
N PRO A 3 0.87 -18.80 -11.56
CA PRO A 3 0.50 -18.60 -10.17
C PRO A 3 -0.72 -17.68 -10.04
N SER A 4 -1.59 -17.96 -9.07
CA SER A 4 -2.67 -17.05 -8.70
C SER A 4 -2.11 -15.98 -7.76
N PHE A 5 -1.63 -14.87 -8.32
CA PHE A 5 -1.02 -13.80 -7.53
C PHE A 5 -2.02 -13.04 -6.64
N GLY A 6 -3.34 -13.22 -6.85
CA GLY A 6 -4.36 -12.76 -5.91
C GLY A 6 -4.61 -13.69 -4.71
N ASP A 7 -4.13 -14.95 -4.75
CA ASP A 7 -4.46 -15.97 -3.74
C ASP A 7 -3.52 -15.94 -2.52
N LEU A 8 -4.09 -15.66 -1.35
CA LEU A 8 -3.39 -15.66 -0.07
C LEU A 8 -2.68 -17.00 0.23
N THR A 9 -3.26 -18.12 -0.19
CA THR A 9 -2.67 -19.45 0.01
C THR A 9 -1.36 -19.61 -0.74
N TYR A 10 -1.29 -19.09 -1.97
CA TYR A 10 -0.07 -19.07 -2.77
C TYR A 10 1.04 -18.30 -2.03
N TRP A 11 0.74 -17.09 -1.56
CA TRP A 11 1.73 -16.27 -0.84
C TRP A 11 2.15 -16.86 0.49
N ASN A 12 1.20 -17.35 1.30
CA ASN A 12 1.53 -18.03 2.56
C ASN A 12 2.46 -19.23 2.34
N THR A 13 2.20 -20.02 1.29
CA THR A 13 3.07 -21.15 0.91
C THR A 13 4.47 -20.67 0.54
N ARG A 14 4.57 -19.64 -0.30
CA ARG A 14 5.84 -19.07 -0.74
C ARG A 14 6.65 -18.49 0.42
N PHE A 15 6.03 -17.65 1.26
CA PHE A 15 6.69 -17.02 2.42
C PHE A 15 7.06 -18.00 3.53
N SER A 16 6.52 -19.21 3.52
CA SER A 16 6.92 -20.25 4.49
C SER A 16 8.33 -20.79 4.21
N SER A 17 8.77 -20.79 2.94
CA SER A 17 10.05 -21.38 2.53
C SER A 17 11.06 -20.39 1.96
N GLU A 18 10.60 -19.32 1.30
CA GLU A 18 11.48 -18.33 0.67
C GLU A 18 11.94 -17.27 1.68
N GLU A 19 13.26 -17.18 1.88
CA GLU A 19 13.83 -16.25 2.87
C GLU A 19 13.65 -14.79 2.47
N ASN A 20 14.03 -14.44 1.24
CA ASN A 20 13.99 -13.08 0.70
C ASN A 20 13.73 -13.11 -0.80
N PHE A 21 12.87 -12.22 -1.28
CA PHE A 21 12.69 -12.00 -2.70
C PHE A 21 12.26 -10.56 -2.96
N ASP A 22 12.86 -9.96 -3.99
CA ASP A 22 12.55 -8.60 -4.41
C ASP A 22 11.96 -8.61 -5.81
N TRP A 23 10.65 -8.30 -5.88
CA TRP A 23 9.97 -7.96 -7.13
C TRP A 23 10.39 -6.57 -7.59
N LEU A 24 10.58 -6.41 -8.90
CA LEU A 24 10.97 -5.16 -9.57
C LEU A 24 12.35 -4.62 -9.15
N VAL A 25 12.66 -3.42 -9.65
CA VAL A 25 13.91 -2.66 -9.48
C VAL A 25 14.52 -2.84 -8.08
N ALA A 26 15.76 -3.31 -8.02
CA ALA A 26 16.49 -3.46 -6.75
C ALA A 26 17.08 -2.15 -6.21
N ASP A 27 17.17 -1.12 -7.05
CA ASP A 27 17.65 0.20 -6.68
C ASP A 27 16.51 1.07 -6.13
N PHE A 28 16.39 1.09 -4.82
CA PHE A 28 15.35 1.83 -4.10
C PHE A 28 15.69 3.31 -3.89
N THR A 29 16.87 3.77 -4.35
CA THR A 29 17.22 5.20 -4.31
C THR A 29 16.25 6.05 -5.11
N ILE A 30 15.54 5.46 -6.07
CA ILE A 30 14.46 6.12 -6.82
C ILE A 30 13.31 6.62 -5.93
N LEU A 31 13.16 6.06 -4.72
CA LEU A 31 12.17 6.50 -3.74
C LEU A 31 12.66 7.68 -2.90
N GLU A 32 13.97 7.89 -2.78
CA GLU A 32 14.56 8.93 -1.91
C GLU A 32 14.04 10.34 -2.23
N PRO A 33 13.95 10.79 -3.49
CA PRO A 33 13.43 12.12 -3.78
C PRO A 33 11.98 12.28 -3.29
N VAL A 34 11.17 11.22 -3.41
CA VAL A 34 9.77 11.27 -2.98
C VAL A 34 9.65 11.26 -1.47
N LEU A 35 10.51 10.52 -0.77
CA LEU A 35 10.57 10.53 0.69
C LEU A 35 11.05 11.89 1.24
N GLN A 36 11.97 12.55 0.52
CA GLN A 36 12.49 13.86 0.90
C GLN A 36 11.50 15.01 0.62
N ASP A 37 10.77 14.94 -0.50
CA ASP A 37 9.82 15.96 -0.97
C ASP A 37 8.41 15.77 -0.41
N GLY A 38 7.88 14.54 -0.48
CA GLY A 38 6.47 14.19 -0.27
C GLY A 38 5.97 14.23 1.17
N GLY A 39 6.80 14.62 2.13
CA GLY A 39 6.46 14.64 3.55
C GLY A 39 6.55 15.99 4.24
N LYS A 40 7.13 16.99 3.57
CA LYS A 40 7.37 18.31 4.17
C LYS A 40 6.39 19.29 3.56
N ASP A 41 5.19 19.35 4.11
CA ASP A 41 4.14 20.34 3.80
C ASP A 41 4.54 21.81 4.15
N GLY A 42 5.83 22.07 4.36
CA GLY A 42 6.36 23.33 4.88
C GLY A 42 6.04 23.59 6.35
N LYS A 43 5.24 22.73 7.03
CA LYS A 43 4.83 22.91 8.43
C LYS A 43 5.69 22.12 9.42
N GLY A 44 6.69 21.39 8.94
CA GLY A 44 7.66 20.68 9.79
C GLY A 44 7.13 19.43 10.48
N LYS A 45 6.02 18.84 10.00
CA LYS A 45 5.57 17.52 10.45
C LYS A 45 6.35 16.42 9.73
N THR A 46 6.72 15.36 10.44
CA THR A 46 7.42 14.21 9.85
C THR A 46 6.42 13.27 9.17
N PRO A 47 6.63 12.89 7.88
CA PRO A 47 5.65 12.08 7.14
C PRO A 47 5.36 10.72 7.76
N GLN A 48 4.10 10.30 7.68
CA GLN A 48 3.65 8.94 7.97
C GLN A 48 3.61 8.12 6.68
N ILE A 49 4.26 6.96 6.70
CA ILE A 49 4.48 6.12 5.51
C ILE A 49 3.73 4.79 5.68
N LEU A 50 2.93 4.44 4.67
CA LEU A 50 2.33 3.11 4.53
C LEU A 50 3.04 2.35 3.41
N HIS A 51 3.65 1.22 3.72
CA HIS A 51 4.26 0.31 2.76
C HIS A 51 3.35 -0.91 2.60
N ILE A 52 2.62 -0.96 1.48
CA ILE A 52 1.61 -1.97 1.21
C ILE A 52 2.21 -3.21 0.52
N GLY A 53 1.66 -4.39 0.84
CA GLY A 53 2.12 -5.68 0.34
C GLY A 53 3.63 -5.85 0.46
N CYS A 54 4.15 -5.56 1.66
CA CYS A 54 5.59 -5.44 1.88
C CYS A 54 6.36 -6.73 1.60
N GLY A 55 5.70 -7.89 1.67
CA GLY A 55 6.30 -9.19 1.43
C GLY A 55 7.56 -9.46 2.25
N ASN A 56 8.43 -10.32 1.72
CA ASN A 56 9.74 -10.67 2.28
C ASN A 56 10.89 -9.83 1.67
N SER A 57 10.57 -8.67 1.08
CA SER A 57 11.52 -7.72 0.50
C SER A 57 12.43 -7.11 1.57
N LEU A 58 13.64 -6.67 1.17
CA LEU A 58 14.50 -5.85 2.02
C LEU A 58 14.07 -4.38 2.10
N LEU A 59 13.15 -3.95 1.24
CA LEU A 59 12.70 -2.57 1.14
C LEU A 59 12.19 -2.04 2.49
N SER A 60 11.47 -2.83 3.27
CA SER A 60 10.99 -2.40 4.60
C SER A 60 12.12 -1.98 5.53
N PHE A 61 13.28 -2.65 5.46
CA PHE A 61 14.45 -2.28 6.26
C PHE A 61 15.20 -1.09 5.67
N GLN A 62 15.28 -0.98 4.35
CA GLN A 62 15.89 0.19 3.70
C GLN A 62 15.08 1.46 3.95
N LEU A 63 13.75 1.37 3.90
CA LEU A 63 12.86 2.49 4.27
C LEU A 63 13.04 2.91 5.72
N ARG A 64 13.29 1.96 6.63
CA ARG A 64 13.58 2.27 8.03
C ARG A 64 14.81 3.16 8.19
N GLU A 65 15.87 2.92 7.40
CA GLU A 65 17.09 3.74 7.42
C GLU A 65 16.88 5.15 6.83
N LEU A 66 15.79 5.36 6.07
CA LEU A 66 15.46 6.63 5.42
C LEU A 66 14.50 7.50 6.23
N VAL A 67 13.87 6.98 7.29
CA VAL A 67 12.95 7.73 8.16
C VAL A 67 13.63 8.20 9.44
N GLU A 68 13.13 9.29 10.03
CA GLU A 68 13.68 9.85 11.28
C GLU A 68 13.42 8.93 12.47
N THR A 69 12.24 8.30 12.50
CA THR A 69 11.82 7.35 13.53
C THR A 69 11.07 6.18 12.90
N ALA A 70 11.36 4.98 13.38
CA ALA A 70 10.76 3.76 12.86
C ALA A 70 9.23 3.72 12.93
N THR A 71 8.63 4.37 13.93
CA THR A 71 7.17 4.39 14.13
C THR A 71 6.43 5.10 12.99
N GLN A 72 7.11 5.94 12.20
CA GLN A 72 6.54 6.53 10.99
C GLN A 72 6.21 5.48 9.93
N LEU A 73 6.99 4.41 9.85
CA LEU A 73 6.83 3.37 8.85
C LEU A 73 5.82 2.33 9.32
N HIS A 74 4.77 2.15 8.52
CA HIS A 74 3.81 1.06 8.67
C HIS A 74 3.90 0.11 7.49
N ASN A 75 4.49 -1.06 7.73
CA ASN A 75 4.54 -2.14 6.77
C ASN A 75 3.31 -3.04 6.94
N CYS A 76 2.65 -3.39 5.85
CA CYS A 76 1.51 -4.30 5.90
C CYS A 76 1.48 -5.27 4.73
N ASP A 77 0.86 -6.42 4.97
CA ASP A 77 0.66 -7.49 3.99
C ASP A 77 -0.52 -8.33 4.48
N TYR A 78 -1.33 -8.87 3.57
CA TYR A 78 -2.45 -9.74 3.97
C TYR A 78 -1.98 -11.12 4.49
N SER A 79 -0.71 -11.47 4.25
CA SER A 79 -0.09 -12.70 4.74
C SER A 79 0.42 -12.53 6.17
N SER A 80 -0.26 -13.17 7.11
CA SER A 80 0.24 -13.27 8.49
C SER A 80 1.57 -13.99 8.61
N VAL A 81 1.92 -14.86 7.64
CA VAL A 81 3.20 -15.59 7.63
C VAL A 81 4.36 -14.61 7.44
N VAL A 82 4.29 -13.75 6.43
CA VAL A 82 5.38 -12.83 6.12
C VAL A 82 5.52 -11.72 7.15
N ILE A 83 4.40 -11.22 7.67
CA ILE A 83 4.39 -10.20 8.72
C ILE A 83 5.07 -10.70 10.00
N LYS A 84 4.78 -11.94 10.42
CA LYS A 84 5.45 -12.53 11.59
C LYS A 84 6.96 -12.68 11.36
N ARG A 85 7.37 -13.16 10.18
CA ARG A 85 8.78 -13.37 9.83
C ARG A 85 9.55 -12.06 9.77
N GLN A 86 9.01 -11.03 9.11
CA GLN A 86 9.69 -9.75 8.97
C GLN A 86 9.78 -9.00 10.29
N ARG A 87 8.74 -9.06 11.14
CA ARG A 87 8.80 -8.53 12.51
C ARG A 87 9.89 -9.20 13.34
N GLN A 88 9.96 -10.53 13.31
CA GLN A 88 11.01 -11.28 14.01
C GLN A 88 12.40 -10.89 13.50
N ARG A 89 12.55 -10.76 12.18
CA ARG A 89 13.82 -10.36 11.58
C ARG A 89 14.24 -8.95 11.99
N GLU A 90 13.31 -7.98 12.02
CA GLU A 90 13.59 -6.65 12.54
C GLU A 90 14.05 -6.73 14.00
N GLU A 91 13.37 -7.52 14.83
CA GLU A 91 13.75 -7.72 16.23
C GLU A 91 15.19 -8.25 16.38
N GLU A 92 15.54 -9.27 15.61
CA GLU A 92 16.89 -9.87 15.63
C GLU A 92 17.97 -8.89 15.16
N LEU A 93 17.66 -8.02 14.19
CA LEU A 93 18.57 -6.97 13.73
C LEU A 93 18.79 -5.91 14.82
N LEU A 94 17.71 -5.46 15.46
CA LEU A 94 17.79 -4.47 16.54
C LEU A 94 18.54 -5.03 17.76
N GLN A 95 18.31 -6.29 18.13
CA GLN A 95 19.05 -6.94 19.22
C GLN A 95 20.55 -7.02 18.94
N LYS A 96 20.95 -7.34 17.69
CA LYS A 96 22.38 -7.37 17.29
C LYS A 96 23.01 -5.98 17.36
N ASN A 97 22.27 -4.95 16.98
CA ASN A 97 22.74 -3.56 17.02
C ASN A 97 22.84 -3.03 18.46
N ASP A 98 21.88 -3.34 19.33
CA ASP A 98 21.89 -2.98 20.76
C ASP A 98 23.09 -3.62 21.49
N HIS A 99 23.44 -4.86 21.15
CA HIS A 99 24.66 -5.50 21.70
C HIS A 99 25.95 -4.79 21.26
N ALA A 100 25.94 -4.07 20.13
CA ALA A 100 27.08 -3.31 19.62
C ALA A 100 27.10 -1.85 20.14
N ALA A 101 25.94 -1.26 20.45
CA ALA A 101 25.79 0.12 20.90
C ALA A 101 25.89 0.24 22.44
N ARG A 102 26.91 0.95 22.94
CA ARG A 102 27.14 1.16 24.40
C ARG A 102 26.22 2.21 25.06
N SER A 103 25.13 2.62 24.42
CA SER A 103 24.34 3.80 24.80
C SER A 103 22.83 3.55 24.78
N GLY A 104 22.33 2.93 25.86
CA GLY A 104 21.17 3.33 26.68
C GLY A 104 19.76 3.55 26.09
N GLY A 105 19.54 3.57 24.77
CA GLY A 105 18.21 3.73 24.17
C GLY A 105 17.83 2.48 23.39
N ARG A 106 16.72 1.82 23.76
CA ARG A 106 16.18 0.69 23.00
C ARG A 106 15.54 1.23 21.72
N GLU A 107 16.06 0.81 20.57
CA GLU A 107 15.51 1.21 19.28
C GLU A 107 14.08 0.65 19.10
N VAL A 108 13.14 1.48 18.64
CA VAL A 108 11.73 1.09 18.50
C VAL A 108 11.53 0.40 17.15
N GLN A 109 10.74 -0.67 17.11
CA GLN A 109 10.37 -1.36 15.85
C GLN A 109 9.49 -0.49 14.96
N SER A 110 9.50 -0.80 13.66
CA SER A 110 8.51 -0.24 12.74
C SER A 110 7.12 -0.80 13.06
N ARG A 111 6.06 -0.17 12.56
CA ARG A 111 4.71 -0.74 12.66
C ARG A 111 4.56 -1.86 11.63
N TRP A 112 3.98 -2.99 12.04
CA TRP A 112 3.71 -4.15 11.19
C TRP A 112 2.29 -4.64 11.40
N SER A 113 1.48 -4.74 10.35
CA SER A 113 0.12 -5.29 10.45
C SER A 113 -0.16 -6.37 9.40
N VAL A 114 -0.98 -7.33 9.80
CA VAL A 114 -1.70 -8.16 8.83
C VAL A 114 -2.88 -7.33 8.37
N LEU A 115 -2.92 -6.96 7.10
CA LEU A 115 -3.93 -6.06 6.54
C LEU A 115 -4.34 -6.55 5.16
N ASP A 116 -5.60 -6.96 5.03
CA ASP A 116 -6.22 -7.11 3.72
C ASP A 116 -6.68 -5.74 3.22
N LEU A 117 -6.04 -5.25 2.17
CA LEU A 117 -6.30 -3.93 1.60
C LEU A 117 -7.63 -3.84 0.86
N LEU A 118 -8.32 -4.97 0.63
CA LEU A 118 -9.65 -5.03 0.06
C LEU A 118 -10.74 -5.25 1.13
N ASP A 119 -10.35 -5.41 2.40
CA ASP A 119 -11.27 -5.54 3.53
C ASP A 119 -11.58 -4.15 4.14
N PRO A 120 -12.79 -3.61 3.91
CA PRO A 120 -13.17 -2.29 4.40
C PRO A 120 -13.19 -2.17 5.95
N GLU A 121 -13.47 -3.25 6.68
CA GLU A 121 -13.46 -3.20 8.15
C GLU A 121 -12.03 -3.04 8.68
N GLN A 122 -11.08 -3.77 8.11
CA GLN A 122 -9.67 -3.62 8.48
C GLN A 122 -9.15 -2.22 8.10
N ILE A 123 -9.52 -1.69 6.94
CA ILE A 123 -9.18 -0.33 6.52
C ILE A 123 -9.75 0.72 7.47
N ALA A 124 -11.03 0.58 7.88
CA ALA A 124 -11.65 1.46 8.86
C ALA A 124 -10.91 1.43 10.21
N ASN A 125 -10.49 0.25 10.67
CA ASN A 125 -9.76 0.08 11.92
C ASN A 125 -8.37 0.72 11.87
N VAL A 126 -7.66 0.65 10.73
CA VAL A 126 -6.38 1.34 10.56
C VAL A 126 -6.54 2.86 10.72
N ARG A 127 -7.62 3.44 10.20
CA ARG A 127 -7.86 4.89 10.33
C ARG A 127 -8.21 5.33 11.75
N LYS A 128 -8.94 4.49 12.51
CA LYS A 128 -9.34 4.80 13.89
C LYS A 128 -8.18 4.78 14.90
N GLY A 129 -7.04 4.21 14.52
CA GLY A 129 -5.90 4.03 15.39
C GLY A 129 -6.02 2.74 16.21
N GLY A 130 -5.03 1.85 16.06
CA GLY A 130 -4.76 0.86 17.10
C GLY A 130 -4.38 1.61 18.38
N ASP A 131 -5.05 1.25 19.47
CA ASP A 131 -4.93 1.83 20.82
C ASP A 131 -5.44 3.27 21.01
N GLY A 132 -6.74 3.49 20.76
CA GLY A 132 -7.61 4.26 21.65
C GLY A 132 -7.38 5.77 21.88
N GLU A 133 -6.41 6.41 21.23
CA GLU A 133 -6.21 7.86 21.30
C GLU A 133 -6.32 8.49 19.90
N ASP A 134 -7.35 9.33 19.71
CA ASP A 134 -7.57 10.37 18.68
C ASP A 134 -6.53 10.49 17.53
N GLY A 135 -6.32 9.40 16.78
CA GLY A 135 -5.40 9.37 15.63
C GLY A 135 -5.95 10.04 14.36
N GLY A 136 -7.22 10.45 14.38
CA GLY A 136 -7.83 11.23 13.33
C GLY A 136 -7.48 12.71 13.50
N GLY A 137 -6.36 13.14 12.93
CA GLY A 137 -6.14 14.57 12.72
C GLY A 137 -7.30 15.19 11.92
N GLU A 138 -7.58 16.47 12.12
CA GLU A 138 -8.68 17.22 11.49
C GLU A 138 -8.75 17.10 9.95
N ASP A 139 -7.67 16.65 9.30
CA ASP A 139 -7.49 16.56 7.84
C ASP A 139 -7.91 15.20 7.20
N GLY A 140 -8.57 14.29 7.94
CA GLY A 140 -9.28 13.16 7.35
C GLY A 140 -8.45 11.96 6.82
N GLY A 141 -7.14 11.90 7.08
CA GLY A 141 -6.28 10.76 6.71
C GLY A 141 -5.08 10.57 7.66
N VAL A 142 -4.41 9.42 7.56
CA VAL A 142 -3.29 9.02 8.46
C VAL A 142 -1.93 9.09 7.77
N TYR A 143 -1.85 8.82 6.46
CA TYR A 143 -0.59 8.71 5.72
C TYR A 143 -0.37 9.85 4.72
N ASP A 144 0.90 10.20 4.57
CA ASP A 144 1.40 11.23 3.64
C ASP A 144 2.11 10.58 2.43
N ILE A 145 2.62 9.36 2.60
CA ILE A 145 3.25 8.58 1.53
C ILE A 145 2.76 7.14 1.61
N ILE A 146 2.38 6.59 0.46
CA ILE A 146 2.03 5.18 0.27
C ILE A 146 3.00 4.59 -0.74
N ILE A 147 3.67 3.50 -0.37
CA ILE A 147 4.65 2.81 -1.21
C ILE A 147 4.05 1.46 -1.61
N ASP A 148 3.97 1.25 -2.91
CA ASP A 148 3.47 0.04 -3.54
C ASP A 148 4.52 -0.51 -4.51
N LYS A 149 5.01 -1.71 -4.23
CA LYS A 149 5.91 -2.44 -5.12
C LYS A 149 5.23 -3.74 -5.56
N SER A 150 4.67 -3.73 -6.77
CA SER A 150 3.90 -4.84 -7.37
C SER A 150 2.69 -5.34 -6.57
N THR A 151 2.23 -4.62 -5.54
CA THR A 151 1.07 -5.04 -4.75
C THR A 151 -0.21 -4.83 -5.53
N THR A 152 -0.37 -3.67 -6.19
CA THR A 152 -1.50 -3.46 -7.11
C THR A 152 -1.46 -4.47 -8.27
N ASP A 153 -0.28 -4.89 -8.74
CA ASP A 153 -0.16 -5.92 -9.77
C ASP A 153 -0.69 -7.28 -9.29
N ALA A 154 -0.34 -7.68 -8.07
CA ALA A 154 -0.86 -8.90 -7.46
C ALA A 154 -2.39 -8.82 -7.26
N ILE A 155 -2.89 -7.71 -6.73
CA ILE A 155 -4.33 -7.45 -6.53
C ILE A 155 -5.11 -7.49 -7.84
N SER A 156 -4.52 -7.01 -8.94
CA SER A 156 -5.17 -7.05 -10.26
C SER A 156 -5.36 -8.45 -10.84
N CYS A 157 -4.70 -9.46 -10.27
CA CYS A 157 -4.88 -10.86 -10.64
C CYS A 157 -5.98 -11.55 -9.82
N ALA A 158 -6.61 -10.86 -8.85
CA ALA A 158 -7.68 -11.42 -8.03
C ALA A 158 -9.04 -11.36 -8.73
N GLU A 159 -9.99 -12.15 -8.23
CA GLU A 159 -11.40 -12.06 -8.62
C GLU A 159 -12.01 -10.72 -8.21
N ASP A 160 -13.04 -10.27 -8.94
CA ASP A 160 -13.76 -9.03 -8.62
C ASP A 160 -14.35 -9.06 -7.19
N VAL A 161 -14.27 -7.91 -6.53
CA VAL A 161 -14.80 -7.72 -5.18
C VAL A 161 -16.29 -7.40 -5.24
N VAL A 162 -17.12 -8.20 -4.58
CA VAL A 162 -18.56 -7.95 -4.51
C VAL A 162 -18.87 -7.01 -3.36
N VAL A 163 -19.35 -5.80 -3.68
CA VAL A 163 -19.66 -4.75 -2.70
C VAL A 163 -21.13 -4.34 -2.75
N GLY A 164 -21.64 -3.77 -1.65
CA GLY A 164 -22.95 -3.12 -1.60
C GLY A 164 -22.89 -1.68 -2.09
N LEU A 165 -24.00 -1.18 -2.66
CA LEU A 165 -24.14 0.20 -3.14
C LEU A 165 -25.28 0.95 -2.39
N PRO A 166 -25.11 2.25 -2.07
CA PRO A 166 -23.87 3.04 -2.23
C PRO A 166 -22.74 2.46 -1.36
N TYR A 167 -21.50 2.65 -1.81
CA TYR A 167 -20.34 2.02 -1.21
C TYR A 167 -19.81 2.82 -0.03
N CYS A 168 -19.59 2.13 1.07
CA CYS A 168 -19.45 2.70 2.40
C CYS A 168 -18.38 1.93 3.19
N ILE A 169 -17.28 2.59 3.57
CA ILE A 169 -16.24 1.95 4.39
C ILE A 169 -16.70 1.81 5.84
N ASN A 170 -17.54 2.73 6.35
CA ASN A 170 -17.90 2.79 7.78
C ASN A 170 -19.24 2.11 8.14
N ASN A 171 -20.14 1.87 7.18
CA ASN A 171 -21.52 1.41 7.45
C ASN A 171 -21.76 -0.11 7.31
N ILE A 172 -20.72 -0.95 7.37
CA ILE A 172 -20.89 -2.41 7.16
C ILE A 172 -21.70 -3.09 8.28
N ASN A 173 -21.77 -2.48 9.47
CA ASN A 173 -22.48 -3.03 10.63
C ASN A 173 -23.74 -2.27 11.07
N THR A 174 -24.08 -1.11 10.46
CA THR A 174 -25.28 -0.35 10.77
C THR A 174 -26.42 -0.76 9.84
N SER A 175 -27.04 -1.90 10.16
CA SER A 175 -28.36 -2.27 9.64
C SER A 175 -29.44 -1.36 10.26
N THR A 176 -29.37 -0.06 10.00
CA THR A 176 -30.45 0.88 10.29
C THR A 176 -31.31 1.06 9.05
N SER A 177 -32.30 0.18 8.96
CA SER A 177 -33.66 0.45 8.48
C SER A 177 -33.88 1.80 7.79
N SER A 178 -33.72 1.83 6.46
CA SER A 178 -34.49 2.76 5.64
C SER A 178 -34.94 2.10 4.33
N ASN A 179 -36.26 1.93 4.23
CA ASN A 179 -37.14 1.71 3.08
C ASN A 179 -36.64 0.93 1.84
N HIS A 180 -37.14 -0.32 1.74
CA HIS A 180 -37.73 -0.94 0.53
C HIS A 180 -36.99 -0.87 -0.82
N THR A 181 -35.67 -1.08 -0.83
CA THR A 181 -35.00 -1.64 -2.02
C THR A 181 -34.01 -2.72 -1.57
N SER A 182 -33.93 -3.83 -2.28
CA SER A 182 -32.88 -4.82 -2.05
C SER A 182 -31.52 -4.12 -2.20
N PRO A 183 -30.54 -4.31 -1.28
CA PRO A 183 -29.24 -3.68 -1.42
C PRO A 183 -28.63 -4.10 -2.76
N GLN A 184 -28.40 -3.12 -3.64
CA GLN A 184 -27.77 -3.36 -4.93
C GLN A 184 -26.32 -3.80 -4.66
N LYS A 185 -25.90 -4.85 -5.34
CA LYS A 185 -24.52 -5.33 -5.31
C LYS A 185 -23.86 -5.14 -6.67
N ALA A 186 -22.56 -4.89 -6.67
CA ALA A 186 -21.75 -4.84 -7.87
C ALA A 186 -20.46 -5.63 -7.66
N ALA A 187 -19.99 -6.31 -8.71
CA ALA A 187 -18.66 -6.88 -8.79
C ALA A 187 -17.74 -5.79 -9.33
N ILE A 188 -16.68 -5.47 -8.59
CA ILE A 188 -15.78 -4.34 -8.87
C ILE A 188 -14.36 -4.86 -9.04
N TYR A 189 -13.68 -4.35 -10.05
CA TYR A 189 -12.27 -4.65 -10.30
C TYR A 189 -11.42 -4.27 -9.07
N PRO A 190 -10.62 -5.21 -8.50
CA PRO A 190 -9.99 -5.00 -7.18
C PRO A 190 -9.09 -3.74 -7.05
N PRO A 191 -8.30 -3.34 -8.07
CA PRO A 191 -7.55 -2.08 -8.02
C PRO A 191 -8.40 -0.82 -7.81
N HIS A 192 -9.67 -0.80 -8.24
CA HIS A 192 -10.56 0.34 -7.96
C HIS A 192 -10.95 0.40 -6.49
N ILE A 193 -11.23 -0.74 -5.86
CA ILE A 193 -11.48 -0.82 -4.40
C ILE A 193 -10.24 -0.41 -3.62
N LEU A 194 -9.06 -0.91 -4.02
CA LEU A 194 -7.78 -0.50 -3.44
C LEU A 194 -7.61 1.02 -3.50
N ALA A 195 -7.83 1.65 -4.65
CA ALA A 195 -7.69 3.10 -4.82
C ALA A 195 -8.62 3.88 -3.86
N ILE A 196 -9.87 3.43 -3.68
CA ILE A 196 -10.83 4.03 -2.74
C ILE A 196 -10.35 3.87 -1.29
N HIS A 197 -9.91 2.67 -0.91
CA HIS A 197 -9.40 2.39 0.44
C HIS A 197 -8.14 3.18 0.78
N LEU A 198 -7.19 3.26 -0.14
CA LEU A 198 -5.99 4.05 0.06
C LEU A 198 -6.32 5.55 0.13
N ALA A 199 -7.28 6.03 -0.66
CA ALA A 199 -7.75 7.41 -0.58
C ALA A 199 -8.42 7.75 0.76
N TYR A 200 -9.01 6.75 1.42
CA TYR A 200 -9.60 6.88 2.76
C TYR A 200 -8.54 6.94 3.86
N LEU A 201 -7.37 6.32 3.65
CA LEU A 201 -6.25 6.34 4.57
C LEU A 201 -5.28 7.52 4.33
N ALA A 202 -5.30 8.11 3.14
CA ALA A 202 -4.41 9.17 2.70
C ALA A 202 -4.92 10.57 3.08
N ARG A 203 -4.02 11.45 3.53
CA ARG A 203 -4.32 12.90 3.63
C ARG A 203 -4.35 13.54 2.23
N PRO A 204 -5.09 14.64 2.02
CA PRO A 204 -4.96 15.45 0.82
C PRO A 204 -3.48 15.81 0.56
N GLY A 205 -3.02 15.64 -0.68
CA GLY A 205 -1.62 15.82 -1.08
C GLY A 205 -0.71 14.61 -0.87
N CYS A 206 -1.19 13.54 -0.23
CA CYS A 206 -0.44 12.29 -0.06
C CYS A 206 0.03 11.71 -1.40
N ARG A 207 1.25 11.17 -1.43
CA ARG A 207 1.85 10.52 -2.61
C ARG A 207 1.65 9.03 -2.56
N TRP A 208 0.95 8.46 -3.55
CA TRP A 208 0.96 7.02 -3.80
C TRP A 208 1.99 6.71 -4.88
N VAL A 209 3.10 6.09 -4.47
CA VAL A 209 4.24 5.73 -5.30
C VAL A 209 4.14 4.26 -5.65
N VAL A 210 4.02 3.96 -6.95
CA VAL A 210 3.77 2.61 -7.45
C VAL A 210 4.87 2.21 -8.40
N LEU A 211 5.55 1.11 -8.07
CA LEU A 211 6.40 0.37 -8.99
C LEU A 211 5.59 -0.80 -9.54
N SER A 212 5.35 -0.83 -10.85
CA SER A 212 4.49 -1.80 -11.51
C SER A 212 5.14 -2.41 -12.76
N TYR A 213 4.74 -3.63 -13.10
CA TYR A 213 5.04 -4.24 -14.40
C TYR A 213 4.16 -3.69 -15.55
N SER A 214 3.03 -3.07 -15.22
CA SER A 214 2.04 -2.66 -16.23
C SER A 214 2.22 -1.20 -16.64
N SER A 215 2.38 -0.97 -17.95
CA SER A 215 2.42 0.37 -18.56
C SER A 215 1.07 1.09 -18.58
N SER A 216 -0.01 0.38 -18.27
CA SER A 216 -1.39 0.86 -18.35
C SER A 216 -2.14 0.64 -17.04
N ARG A 217 -1.44 0.55 -15.91
CA ARG A 217 -2.04 0.17 -14.62
C ARG A 217 -3.23 1.05 -14.20
N PHE A 218 -3.19 2.33 -14.54
CA PHE A 218 -4.19 3.33 -14.15
C PHE A 218 -4.86 4.00 -15.36
N SER A 219 -4.78 3.40 -16.55
CA SER A 219 -5.30 4.02 -17.78
C SER A 219 -6.82 4.03 -17.88
N ASP A 220 -7.49 3.16 -17.12
CA ASP A 220 -8.93 2.95 -17.09
C ASP A 220 -9.68 4.01 -16.25
N TRP A 221 -8.98 4.77 -15.41
CA TRP A 221 -9.59 5.73 -14.48
C TRP A 221 -10.23 6.96 -15.14
N GLU A 222 -9.85 7.30 -16.37
CA GLU A 222 -10.44 8.42 -17.12
C GLU A 222 -11.58 7.98 -18.07
N GLY A 223 -11.83 6.68 -18.22
CA GLY A 223 -12.67 6.14 -19.29
C GLY A 223 -13.81 5.21 -18.87
N GLU A 224 -13.76 4.61 -17.69
CA GLU A 224 -14.80 3.69 -17.21
C GLU A 224 -15.77 4.36 -16.22
N GLU A 225 -17.07 4.30 -16.52
CA GLU A 225 -18.10 4.73 -15.56
C GLU A 225 -18.25 3.68 -14.45
N MET A 226 -17.96 4.07 -13.21
CA MET A 226 -18.21 3.22 -12.05
C MET A 226 -19.71 3.13 -11.76
N PRO A 227 -20.19 2.02 -11.17
CA PRO A 227 -21.56 1.89 -10.73
C PRO A 227 -21.99 3.06 -9.84
N GLN A 228 -23.22 3.54 -10.04
CA GLN A 228 -23.77 4.65 -9.25
C GLN A 228 -23.66 4.36 -7.74
N GLY A 229 -23.08 5.30 -7.00
CA GLY A 229 -22.86 5.18 -5.56
C GLY A 229 -21.50 4.61 -5.17
N LEU A 230 -20.62 4.31 -6.12
CA LEU A 230 -19.21 4.01 -5.88
C LEU A 230 -18.34 5.24 -6.25
N PRO A 231 -17.40 5.66 -5.39
CA PRO A 231 -16.48 6.75 -5.72
C PRO A 231 -15.62 6.45 -6.94
N GLN A 232 -15.36 7.47 -7.76
CA GLN A 232 -14.53 7.38 -8.96
C GLN A 232 -13.04 7.50 -8.60
N PRO A 233 -12.18 6.49 -8.87
CA PRO A 233 -10.76 6.56 -8.53
C PRO A 233 -10.04 7.79 -9.10
N GLY A 234 -10.35 8.19 -10.34
CA GLY A 234 -9.78 9.38 -10.99
C GLY A 234 -10.16 10.72 -10.35
N GLU A 235 -11.22 10.77 -9.55
CA GLU A 235 -11.57 11.96 -8.74
C GLU A 235 -10.78 12.00 -7.43
N LEU A 236 -10.36 10.84 -6.92
CA LEU A 236 -9.65 10.69 -5.66
C LEU A 236 -8.14 10.86 -5.81
N TRP A 237 -7.61 10.47 -6.96
CA TRP A 237 -6.17 10.42 -7.25
C TRP A 237 -5.85 11.09 -8.58
N LYS A 238 -4.87 11.98 -8.57
CA LYS A 238 -4.33 12.61 -9.77
C LYS A 238 -2.99 11.99 -10.14
N LEU A 239 -2.83 11.49 -11.36
CA LEU A 239 -1.52 11.07 -11.86
C LEU A 239 -0.61 12.30 -12.03
N VAL A 240 0.53 12.31 -11.32
CA VAL A 240 1.50 13.41 -11.36
C VAL A 240 2.74 13.04 -12.16
N LYS A 241 3.11 11.75 -12.15
CA LYS A 241 4.30 11.27 -12.84
C LYS A 241 4.10 9.84 -13.32
N HIS A 242 4.55 9.55 -14.54
CA HIS A 242 4.70 8.20 -15.08
C HIS A 242 6.05 8.12 -15.80
N GLU A 243 6.92 7.22 -15.37
CA GLU A 243 8.24 7.01 -15.96
C GLU A 243 8.49 5.52 -16.23
N GLU A 244 9.22 5.25 -17.30
CA GLU A 244 9.72 3.91 -17.62
C GLU A 244 11.11 3.72 -16.99
N ILE A 245 11.29 2.61 -16.30
CA ILE A 245 12.55 2.20 -15.69
C ILE A 245 13.06 0.98 -16.44
N VAL A 246 14.03 1.21 -17.32
CA VAL A 246 14.70 0.15 -18.06
C VAL A 246 15.59 -0.65 -17.11
N GLN A 247 15.36 -1.96 -17.02
CA GLN A 247 16.24 -2.83 -16.25
C GLN A 247 17.57 -3.03 -16.98
N SER A 248 18.65 -3.07 -16.20
CA SER A 248 19.93 -3.51 -16.73
C SER A 248 19.80 -4.98 -17.15
N PRO A 249 20.30 -5.36 -18.34
CA PRO A 249 20.25 -6.74 -18.78
C PRO A 249 21.02 -7.62 -17.79
N ASP A 250 20.51 -8.82 -17.53
CA ASP A 250 21.23 -9.82 -16.75
C ASP A 250 22.55 -10.15 -17.46
N PRO A 251 23.71 -9.92 -16.83
CA PRO A 251 25.01 -10.18 -17.44
C PRO A 251 25.23 -11.66 -17.80
N GLU A 252 24.45 -12.59 -17.22
CA GLU A 252 24.48 -14.01 -17.56
C GLU A 252 23.52 -14.39 -18.71
N ASP A 253 22.66 -13.47 -19.17
CA ASP A 253 21.71 -13.77 -20.24
C ASP A 253 22.41 -13.85 -21.60
N LYS A 254 22.50 -15.08 -22.13
CA LYS A 254 23.15 -15.38 -23.42
C LYS A 254 22.21 -15.19 -24.61
N VAL A 255 20.97 -14.78 -24.37
CA VAL A 255 19.93 -14.62 -25.38
C VAL A 255 19.53 -13.15 -25.44
N HIS A 256 19.46 -12.58 -26.65
CA HIS A 256 19.00 -11.21 -26.81
C HIS A 256 17.49 -11.14 -26.55
N ARG A 257 17.09 -10.61 -25.40
CA ARG A 257 15.69 -10.34 -25.05
C ARG A 257 15.38 -8.85 -25.24
N PRO A 258 14.12 -8.47 -25.49
CA PRO A 258 13.69 -7.09 -25.33
C PRO A 258 14.02 -6.60 -23.91
N PRO A 259 14.35 -5.31 -23.73
CA PRO A 259 14.59 -4.76 -22.40
C PRO A 259 13.36 -4.98 -21.51
N GLU A 260 13.58 -5.51 -20.30
CA GLU A 260 12.53 -5.53 -19.28
C GLU A 260 12.33 -4.10 -18.78
N MET A 261 11.09 -3.63 -18.83
CA MET A 261 10.71 -2.28 -18.41
C MET A 261 9.78 -2.41 -17.21
N HIS A 262 10.08 -1.64 -16.18
CA HIS A 262 9.18 -1.40 -15.06
C HIS A 262 8.63 0.01 -15.18
N HIS A 263 7.52 0.29 -14.51
CA HIS A 263 6.86 1.60 -14.55
C HIS A 263 6.78 2.19 -13.15
N LEU A 264 7.22 3.43 -13.01
CA LEU A 264 7.01 4.26 -11.83
C LEU A 264 5.80 5.16 -12.06
N TYR A 265 4.79 5.03 -11.22
CA TYR A 265 3.70 5.99 -11.12
C TYR A 265 3.82 6.76 -9.80
N ILE A 266 3.57 8.07 -9.85
CA ILE A 266 3.32 8.88 -8.67
C ILE A 266 1.96 9.51 -8.82
N LEU A 267 1.05 9.14 -7.92
CA LEU A 267 -0.29 9.73 -7.82
C LEU A 267 -0.36 10.64 -6.59
N GLU A 268 -1.17 11.68 -6.69
CA GLU A 268 -1.43 12.62 -5.60
C GLU A 268 -2.87 12.52 -5.15
N ARG A 269 -3.06 12.38 -3.83
CA ARG A 269 -4.39 12.39 -3.23
C ARG A 269 -5.03 13.77 -3.41
N THR A 270 -6.20 13.82 -4.04
CA THR A 270 -6.96 15.06 -4.19
C THR A 270 -7.59 15.51 -2.86
N GLY A 271 -8.18 16.71 -2.83
CA GLY A 271 -8.98 17.19 -1.69
C GLY A 271 -10.41 16.66 -1.66
N VAL A 272 -10.81 15.76 -2.57
CA VAL A 272 -12.18 15.21 -2.60
C VAL A 272 -12.40 14.36 -1.36
N GLU A 273 -13.26 14.80 -0.45
CA GLU A 273 -13.57 14.03 0.76
C GLU A 273 -14.33 12.74 0.41
N LEU A 274 -13.79 11.61 0.86
CA LEU A 274 -14.60 10.41 1.03
C LEU A 274 -15.41 10.64 2.30
N LYS A 275 -16.63 11.16 2.12
CA LYS A 275 -17.61 11.20 3.22
C LYS A 275 -17.67 9.80 3.81
N GLU A 276 -17.91 9.72 5.12
CA GLU A 276 -18.35 8.48 5.75
C GLU A 276 -19.68 8.11 5.09
N VAL A 277 -19.61 7.44 3.94
CA VAL A 277 -20.77 6.85 3.30
C VAL A 277 -21.18 5.69 4.19
#